data_AF-A0A346XWG8-F1
#
_entry.id   AF-A0A346XWG8-F1
#
_cell.length_a   1.000
_cell.length_b   1.000
_cell.length_c   1.000
_cell.angle_alpha   90.00
_cell.angle_beta   90.00
_cell.angle_gamma   90.00
#
_symmetry.space_group_name_H-M   'P 1'
#
loop_
_entity.id
_entity.type
_entity.pdbx_description
1 polymer ?
#
loop_
_entity_poly.entity_id
_entity_poly.type
_entity_poly.pdbx_seq_one_letter_code
_entity_poly.pdbx_strand_id
1 'polypeptide(L)'
;MSTQTDFSTLGRLGTASGTLSGGTLRRRLSLRGARTVRRSATSGISIPPLRIVLAAVGVILIGLFVLGLTATNQLDRPSPLASQIPSLDPVLEASLLSGGTQMAATGSRLIVPGGGAAAGMVEVPPAFAGVEDLALRLPGVADAEVIFTEADAPEMLALAPIGEMVTNANPTGYDPVKTFEGPGYHVAEATTGVRPATGLARVLLAPGTQVTSPLTGTVVAVDEYSAADGGRDWRVVVQPDNRADLHVIVRRLQSPTVAVGDQVGVGQTVLGTVRSGDAAPSEQNSLGLPSVWISIRPAMSEEAIDPYAPAVAATTAAS
;
A
#
# COMPACT_ATOMS: atom_id res chain seq x y z
N MET A 1 -41.57 -28.82 34.15
CA MET A 1 -40.96 -29.49 32.98
C MET A 1 -39.52 -28.97 32.92
N SER A 2 -38.66 -29.47 33.79
CA SER A 2 -37.82 -30.67 33.63
C SER A 2 -36.67 -30.43 32.65
N THR A 3 -35.53 -30.11 33.28
CA THR A 3 -34.12 -30.43 32.99
C THR A 3 -33.86 -31.44 31.86
N GLN A 4 -32.73 -31.27 31.15
CA GLN A 4 -31.55 -32.15 31.31
C GLN A 4 -30.44 -31.80 30.30
N THR A 5 -29.31 -31.34 30.84
CA THR A 5 -28.02 -31.22 30.17
C THR A 5 -27.33 -32.57 30.24
N ASP A 6 -26.83 -33.10 29.11
CA ASP A 6 -26.10 -34.36 29.09
C ASP A 6 -24.60 -34.11 28.90
N PHE A 7 -23.82 -34.65 29.84
CA PHE A 7 -22.36 -34.66 29.88
C PHE A 7 -21.94 -36.13 30.10
N SER A 8 -21.15 -36.67 29.18
CA SER A 8 -20.45 -37.96 29.33
C SER A 8 -19.47 -38.07 28.15
N THR A 9 -18.25 -38.63 28.22
CA THR A 9 -17.50 -39.33 29.26
C THR A 9 -16.06 -39.58 28.75
N LEU A 10 -15.08 -39.38 29.66
CA LEU A 10 -13.77 -40.04 29.89
C LEU A 10 -12.91 -40.63 28.76
N GLY A 11 -11.60 -40.33 28.86
CA GLY A 11 -10.48 -41.13 28.34
C GLY A 11 -9.11 -40.54 28.72
N ARG A 12 -8.71 -40.56 30.00
CA ARG A 12 -7.73 -41.47 30.63
C ARG A 12 -6.25 -41.11 30.38
N LEU A 13 -5.63 -40.59 31.44
CA LEU A 13 -4.20 -40.37 31.66
C LEU A 13 -3.39 -41.67 31.72
N GLY A 14 -2.13 -41.60 31.26
CA GLY A 14 -1.09 -42.60 31.51
C GLY A 14 0.30 -42.03 31.25
N THR A 15 0.96 -41.55 32.30
CA THR A 15 2.38 -41.14 32.37
C THR A 15 3.24 -42.29 32.89
N ALA A 16 4.46 -42.49 32.35
CA ALA A 16 5.67 -42.79 33.13
C ALA A 16 6.93 -42.93 32.25
N SER A 17 8.00 -42.27 32.70
CA SER A 17 9.37 -42.21 32.17
C SER A 17 10.28 -43.33 32.68
N GLY A 18 11.45 -43.48 32.04
CA GLY A 18 12.68 -44.12 32.56
C GLY A 18 13.06 -45.38 31.78
N THR A 19 14.30 -45.62 31.33
CA THR A 19 15.57 -45.49 32.05
C THR A 19 16.77 -45.61 31.09
N LEU A 20 17.87 -44.95 31.44
CA LEU A 20 19.23 -45.00 30.84
C LEU A 20 19.92 -46.37 30.98
N SER A 21 20.92 -46.64 30.12
CA SER A 21 22.33 -46.94 30.50
C SER A 21 23.00 -48.03 29.64
N GLY A 22 24.20 -47.72 29.13
CA GLY A 22 25.38 -48.58 29.36
C GLY A 22 26.08 -49.26 28.17
N GLY A 23 27.39 -49.00 28.02
CA GLY A 23 28.41 -49.99 27.62
C GLY A 23 29.10 -49.75 26.27
N THR A 24 30.25 -49.05 26.19
CA THR A 24 31.66 -49.54 26.27
C THR A 24 32.13 -50.50 25.16
N LEU A 25 33.23 -50.16 24.46
CA LEU A 25 34.51 -50.92 24.46
C LEU A 25 35.53 -50.40 23.41
N ARG A 26 36.75 -50.08 23.92
CA ARG A 26 38.11 -50.53 23.49
C ARG A 26 38.55 -50.32 22.01
N ARG A 27 39.80 -49.99 21.66
CA ARG A 27 41.09 -50.58 22.09
C ARG A 27 42.31 -49.89 21.38
N ARG A 28 43.36 -49.60 22.17
CA ARG A 28 44.79 -50.02 22.03
C ARG A 28 45.82 -49.33 21.10
N LEU A 29 47.07 -49.45 21.62
CA LEU A 29 48.43 -49.37 21.03
C LEU A 29 49.04 -47.95 20.99
N SER A 30 50.31 -47.69 21.31
CA SER A 30 51.49 -48.54 21.56
C SER A 30 52.60 -47.71 22.26
N LEU A 31 53.50 -48.42 22.97
CA LEU A 31 54.72 -47.94 23.64
C LEU A 31 55.76 -47.28 22.71
N ARG A 32 56.51 -46.28 23.23
CA ARG A 32 57.99 -46.32 23.38
C ARG A 32 58.49 -45.07 24.13
N GLY A 33 59.47 -45.27 25.01
CA GLY A 33 59.92 -44.28 25.99
C GLY A 33 61.15 -43.47 25.59
N ALA A 34 61.52 -42.52 26.44
CA ALA A 34 62.87 -42.22 26.92
C ALA A 34 62.82 -41.01 27.87
N ARG A 35 63.59 -41.09 28.96
CA ARG A 35 63.71 -40.10 30.04
C ARG A 35 64.28 -38.76 29.54
N THR A 36 63.69 -37.66 30.02
CA THR A 36 64.42 -36.47 30.49
C THR A 36 63.63 -35.77 31.59
N VAL A 37 64.24 -35.65 32.77
CA VAL A 37 63.72 -34.87 33.91
C VAL A 37 63.89 -33.38 33.61
N ARG A 38 62.78 -32.62 33.58
CA ARG A 38 62.81 -31.15 33.71
C ARG A 38 61.60 -30.68 34.53
N ARG A 39 61.88 -29.66 35.33
CA ARG A 39 61.12 -29.12 36.46
C ARG A 39 59.69 -28.72 36.11
N SER A 40 58.79 -28.95 37.07
CA SER A 40 57.42 -28.44 37.13
C SER A 40 57.38 -26.91 37.05
N ALA A 41 56.54 -26.37 36.17
CA ALA A 41 56.04 -25.00 36.24
C ALA A 41 54.57 -24.99 35.80
N THR A 42 53.70 -24.97 36.80
CA THR A 42 52.26 -24.78 36.70
C THR A 42 51.97 -23.41 36.06
N SER A 43 51.48 -23.39 34.82
CA SER A 43 50.94 -22.17 34.22
C SER A 43 49.53 -21.94 34.76
N GLY A 44 49.43 -21.13 35.81
CA GLY A 44 48.17 -20.64 36.34
C GLY A 44 47.50 -19.69 35.35
N ILE A 45 46.26 -19.99 34.99
CA ILE A 45 45.36 -19.07 34.30
C ILE A 45 45.15 -17.86 35.22
N SER A 46 45.70 -16.72 34.83
CA SER A 46 45.47 -15.44 35.51
C SER A 46 44.04 -15.00 35.21
N ILE A 47 43.14 -15.18 36.18
CA ILE A 47 41.80 -14.61 36.16
C ILE A 47 41.97 -13.10 36.42
N PRO A 48 41.53 -12.21 35.51
CA PRO A 48 41.63 -10.78 35.76
C PRO A 48 40.78 -10.39 36.98
N PRO A 49 41.23 -9.44 37.81
CA PRO A 49 40.49 -9.02 38.99
C PRO A 49 39.10 -8.51 38.60
N LEU A 50 38.06 -8.94 39.34
CA LEU A 50 36.64 -8.67 39.14
C LEU A 50 36.30 -7.20 38.79
N ARG A 51 37.11 -6.25 39.26
CA ARG A 51 36.98 -4.82 38.97
C ARG A 51 37.18 -4.45 37.50
N ILE A 52 38.04 -5.18 36.77
CA ILE A 52 38.28 -4.96 35.33
C ILE A 52 37.10 -5.46 34.51
N VAL A 53 36.51 -6.59 34.91
CA VAL A 53 35.32 -7.15 34.24
C VAL A 53 34.12 -6.22 34.42
N LEU A 54 33.90 -5.70 35.62
CA LEU A 54 32.81 -4.74 35.90
C LEU A 54 32.99 -3.42 35.14
N ALA A 55 34.21 -2.91 35.01
CA ALA A 55 34.48 -1.71 34.23
C ALA A 55 34.21 -1.92 32.73
N ALA A 56 34.60 -3.08 32.17
CA ALA A 56 34.33 -3.41 30.78
C ALA A 56 32.83 -3.55 30.49
N VAL A 57 32.06 -4.18 31.39
CA VAL A 57 30.60 -4.28 31.26
C VAL A 57 29.94 -2.90 31.36
N GLY A 58 30.41 -2.03 32.26
CA GLY A 58 29.92 -0.66 32.36
C GLY A 58 30.11 0.16 31.08
N VAL A 59 31.29 0.06 30.45
CA VAL A 59 31.58 0.75 29.18
C VAL A 59 30.73 0.19 28.03
N ILE A 60 30.50 -1.13 27.98
CA ILE A 60 29.64 -1.75 26.96
C ILE A 60 28.18 -1.30 27.13
N LEU A 61 27.67 -1.25 28.37
CA LEU A 61 26.31 -0.79 28.64
C LEU A 61 26.11 0.70 28.32
N ILE A 62 27.09 1.55 28.62
CA ILE A 62 27.06 2.97 28.22
C ILE A 62 27.14 3.09 26.70
N GLY A 63 27.99 2.29 26.05
CA GLY A 63 28.08 2.23 24.58
C GLY A 63 26.76 1.83 23.94
N LEU A 64 26.08 0.80 24.45
CA LEU A 64 24.76 0.37 23.99
C LEU A 64 23.66 1.40 24.29
N PHE A 65 23.73 2.11 25.42
CA PHE A 65 22.80 3.17 25.76
C PHE A 65 22.96 4.40 24.86
N VAL A 66 24.19 4.81 24.57
CA VAL A 66 24.49 5.90 23.61
C VAL A 66 24.12 5.48 22.18
N LEU A 67 24.41 4.23 21.79
CA LEU A 67 24.02 3.71 20.48
C LEU A 67 22.49 3.61 20.34
N GLY A 68 21.79 3.22 21.42
CA GLY A 68 20.33 3.22 21.50
C GLY A 68 19.74 4.63 21.40
N LEU A 69 20.32 5.62 22.08
CA LEU A 69 19.93 7.04 21.97
C LEU A 69 20.17 7.63 20.57
N THR A 70 21.22 7.20 19.86
CA THR A 70 21.42 7.60 18.47
C THR A 70 20.48 6.90 17.49
N ALA A 71 20.05 5.66 17.80
CA ALA A 71 19.10 4.92 16.99
C ALA A 71 17.66 5.47 17.12
N THR A 72 17.28 5.98 18.30
CA THR A 72 15.96 6.61 18.49
C THR A 72 15.84 7.97 17.79
N ASN A 73 16.95 8.71 17.64
CA ASN A 73 16.95 10.00 16.94
C ASN A 73 16.89 9.89 15.39
N GLN A 74 17.01 8.68 14.84
CA GLN A 74 16.81 8.43 13.40
C GLN A 74 15.37 8.04 13.05
N LEU A 75 14.52 7.75 14.05
CA LEU A 75 13.11 7.40 13.84
C LEU A 75 12.20 8.63 13.68
N ASP A 76 12.70 9.83 13.98
CA ASP A 76 11.97 11.10 13.86
C ASP A 76 12.20 11.83 12.53
N ARG A 77 12.89 11.21 11.57
CA ARG A 77 12.87 11.74 10.21
C ARG A 77 11.63 11.19 9.52
N PRO A 78 10.62 12.02 9.18
CA PRO A 78 9.59 11.60 8.25
C PRO A 78 10.30 11.05 7.00
N SER A 79 9.89 9.86 6.56
CA SER A 79 10.41 9.32 5.29
C SER A 79 10.21 10.38 4.20
N PRO A 80 11.10 10.48 3.20
CA PRO A 80 10.94 11.47 2.12
C PRO A 80 9.60 11.35 1.37
N LEU A 81 8.91 10.20 1.50
CA LEU A 81 7.55 9.96 1.02
C LEU A 81 6.45 10.62 1.87
N ALA A 82 6.64 10.78 3.18
CA ALA A 82 5.69 11.47 4.07
C ALA A 82 5.63 12.99 3.80
N SER A 83 6.63 13.54 3.12
CA SER A 83 6.77 14.97 2.82
C SER A 83 6.58 15.33 1.35
N GLN A 84 6.02 14.43 0.53
CA GLN A 84 5.60 14.79 -0.82
C GLN A 84 4.46 15.80 -0.72
N ILE A 85 4.79 17.07 -0.92
CA ILE A 85 3.78 18.12 -1.09
C ILE A 85 3.10 17.81 -2.42
N PRO A 86 1.81 17.41 -2.42
CA PRO A 86 1.12 17.19 -3.67
C PRO A 86 1.06 18.52 -4.42
N SER A 87 1.43 18.52 -5.70
CA SER A 87 1.46 19.73 -6.52
C SER A 87 0.77 19.47 -7.85
N LEU A 88 0.08 20.50 -8.33
CA LEU A 88 -0.55 20.54 -9.64
C LEU A 88 0.30 21.38 -10.59
N ASP A 89 0.25 21.04 -11.87
CA ASP A 89 0.87 21.88 -12.91
C ASP A 89 0.18 23.25 -12.95
N PRO A 90 0.92 24.37 -13.12
CA PRO A 90 0.35 25.72 -13.14
C PRO A 90 -0.76 25.93 -14.18
N VAL A 91 -0.72 25.23 -15.32
CA VAL A 91 -1.77 25.32 -16.36
C VAL A 91 -3.04 24.66 -15.86
N LEU A 92 -2.94 23.49 -15.24
CA LEU A 92 -4.08 22.80 -14.64
C LEU A 92 -4.65 23.63 -13.49
N GLU A 93 -3.80 24.17 -12.61
CA GLU A 93 -4.24 25.07 -11.55
C GLU A 93 -5.00 26.28 -12.10
N ALA A 94 -4.47 26.95 -13.12
CA ALA A 94 -5.13 28.10 -13.73
C ALA A 94 -6.49 27.71 -14.33
N SER A 95 -6.60 26.53 -14.95
CA SER A 95 -7.85 26.00 -15.47
C SER A 95 -8.88 25.73 -14.36
N LEU A 96 -8.45 25.18 -13.22
CA LEU A 96 -9.32 24.90 -12.08
C LEU A 96 -9.82 26.18 -11.39
N LEU A 97 -8.98 27.21 -11.31
CA LEU A 97 -9.34 28.50 -10.71
C LEU A 97 -10.24 29.37 -11.59
N SER A 98 -10.18 29.16 -12.90
CA SER A 98 -10.97 29.94 -13.86
C SER A 98 -12.42 29.45 -14.00
N GLY A 99 -12.86 28.45 -13.21
CA GLY A 99 -14.20 27.87 -13.30
C GLY A 99 -14.49 27.22 -14.66
N GLY A 100 -13.43 26.76 -15.34
CA GLY A 100 -13.46 26.49 -16.77
C GLY A 100 -14.38 25.33 -17.16
N THR A 101 -15.45 25.66 -17.88
CA THR A 101 -16.11 24.75 -18.82
C THR A 101 -15.02 24.19 -19.72
N GLN A 102 -14.56 22.95 -19.47
CA GLN A 102 -13.59 22.32 -20.36
C GLN A 102 -14.28 22.14 -21.72
N MET A 103 -13.86 22.94 -22.70
CA MET A 103 -14.09 22.61 -24.10
C MET A 103 -13.52 21.22 -24.32
N ALA A 104 -14.41 20.25 -24.57
CA ALA A 104 -14.04 18.95 -25.10
C ALA A 104 -12.97 19.14 -26.18
N ALA A 105 -11.84 18.44 -26.01
CA ALA A 105 -10.74 18.46 -26.94
C ALA A 105 -11.27 18.32 -28.38
N THR A 106 -11.25 19.42 -29.12
CA THR A 106 -11.54 19.40 -30.55
C THR A 106 -10.34 18.76 -31.21
N GLY A 107 -10.43 17.48 -31.57
CA GLY A 107 -9.32 16.89 -32.32
C GLY A 107 -9.23 15.38 -32.50
N SER A 108 -10.33 14.61 -32.51
CA SER A 108 -10.41 13.43 -33.40
C SER A 108 -11.85 12.91 -33.48
N ARG A 109 -12.61 13.46 -34.42
CA ARG A 109 -13.85 12.81 -34.88
C ARG A 109 -13.43 11.60 -35.71
N LEU A 110 -13.40 10.42 -35.10
CA LEU A 110 -13.60 9.20 -35.86
C LEU A 110 -15.07 9.20 -36.29
N ILE A 111 -15.31 9.55 -37.56
CA ILE A 111 -16.64 9.39 -38.17
C ILE A 111 -16.87 7.89 -38.29
N VAL A 112 -17.61 7.31 -37.34
CA VAL A 112 -18.30 6.04 -37.56
C VAL A 112 -19.60 6.39 -38.29
N PRO A 113 -19.79 5.97 -39.55
CA PRO A 113 -21.02 6.26 -40.27
C PRO A 113 -22.12 5.31 -39.76
N GLY A 114 -22.98 5.81 -38.88
CA GLY A 114 -24.20 5.10 -38.52
C GLY A 114 -24.82 5.57 -37.21
N GLY A 115 -25.88 6.37 -37.31
CA GLY A 115 -26.78 6.66 -36.18
C GLY A 115 -26.66 8.10 -35.68
N GLY A 116 -27.56 8.96 -36.16
CA GLY A 116 -27.75 10.27 -35.57
C GLY A 116 -28.20 10.14 -34.11
N ALA A 117 -27.35 10.57 -33.20
CA ALA A 117 -27.73 10.95 -31.84
C ALA A 117 -27.33 12.41 -31.68
N ALA A 118 -28.27 13.23 -31.21
CA ALA A 118 -28.03 14.62 -30.87
C ALA A 118 -26.79 14.72 -29.97
N ALA A 119 -25.88 15.64 -30.30
CA ALA A 119 -24.75 15.97 -29.45
C ALA A 119 -25.28 16.63 -28.17
N GLY A 120 -25.70 15.81 -27.21
CA GLY A 120 -25.94 16.26 -25.83
C GLY A 120 -24.61 16.70 -25.24
N MET A 121 -24.60 17.86 -24.58
CA MET A 121 -23.47 18.23 -23.73
C MET A 121 -23.33 17.14 -22.66
N VAL A 122 -22.24 16.38 -22.73
CA VAL A 122 -21.87 15.45 -21.65
C VAL A 122 -21.30 16.32 -20.56
N GLU A 123 -22.02 16.42 -19.45
CA GLU A 123 -21.54 17.10 -18.26
C GLU A 123 -20.33 16.35 -17.72
N VAL A 124 -19.16 16.99 -17.75
CA VAL A 124 -17.92 16.41 -17.22
C VAL A 124 -18.00 16.49 -15.70
N PRO A 125 -17.86 15.38 -14.96
CA PRO A 125 -17.90 15.41 -13.50
C PRO A 125 -16.83 16.35 -12.92
N PRO A 126 -17.07 16.96 -11.75
CA PRO A 126 -16.11 17.87 -11.15
C PRO A 126 -14.79 17.15 -10.83
N ALA A 127 -13.69 17.91 -10.88
CA ALA A 127 -12.40 17.39 -10.43
C ALA A 127 -12.40 17.30 -8.91
N PHE A 128 -11.77 16.26 -8.37
CA PHE A 128 -11.65 16.07 -6.92
C PHE A 128 -10.20 15.85 -6.47
N ALA A 129 -9.32 15.45 -7.39
CA ALA A 129 -7.91 15.22 -7.10
C ALA A 129 -7.07 15.43 -8.36
N GLY A 130 -5.76 15.64 -8.20
CA GLY A 130 -4.83 15.61 -9.31
C GLY A 130 -3.41 15.26 -8.91
N VAL A 131 -2.57 15.00 -9.91
CA VAL A 131 -1.12 14.80 -9.79
C VAL A 131 -0.50 15.48 -11.00
N GLU A 132 0.33 16.50 -10.77
CA GLU A 132 0.96 17.29 -11.85
C GLU A 132 -0.10 17.81 -12.84
N ASP A 133 -0.05 17.43 -14.11
CA ASP A 133 -0.98 17.84 -15.17
C ASP A 133 -2.21 16.92 -15.30
N LEU A 134 -2.31 15.85 -14.51
CA LEU A 134 -3.42 14.90 -14.54
C LEU A 134 -4.48 15.25 -13.49
N ALA A 135 -5.70 15.51 -13.94
CA ALA A 135 -6.87 15.68 -13.07
C ALA A 135 -7.74 14.42 -13.04
N LEU A 136 -8.17 14.02 -11.85
CA LEU A 136 -9.16 12.98 -11.63
C LEU A 136 -10.55 13.62 -11.40
N ARG A 137 -11.55 13.06 -12.07
CA ARG A 137 -12.96 13.46 -11.94
C ARG A 137 -13.75 12.49 -11.09
N LEU A 138 -14.79 12.98 -10.41
CA LEU A 138 -15.61 12.13 -9.55
C LEU A 138 -16.20 10.95 -10.35
N PRO A 139 -15.97 9.70 -9.91
CA PRO A 139 -16.39 8.50 -10.64
C PRO A 139 -17.83 8.11 -10.30
N GLY A 140 -18.78 9.04 -10.43
CA GLY A 140 -20.16 8.83 -10.00
C GLY A 140 -20.96 10.13 -9.90
N VAL A 141 -21.59 10.36 -8.75
CA VAL A 141 -22.39 11.57 -8.49
C VAL A 141 -21.50 12.78 -8.21
N ALA A 142 -21.98 13.97 -8.59
CA ALA A 142 -21.21 15.21 -8.54
C ALA A 142 -20.96 15.74 -7.10
N ASP A 143 -21.76 15.29 -6.14
CA ASP A 143 -21.76 15.72 -4.74
C ASP A 143 -21.21 14.64 -3.78
N ALA A 144 -20.47 13.67 -4.30
CA ALA A 144 -19.85 12.64 -3.48
C ALA A 144 -18.82 13.25 -2.49
N GLU A 145 -18.90 12.84 -1.23
CA GLU A 145 -17.91 13.19 -0.22
C GLU A 145 -16.63 12.39 -0.44
N VAL A 146 -15.48 13.05 -0.33
CA VAL A 146 -14.17 12.45 -0.56
C VAL A 146 -13.34 12.44 0.72
N ILE A 147 -12.84 11.27 1.11
CA ILE A 147 -11.92 11.11 2.23
C ILE A 147 -10.54 10.74 1.68
N PHE A 148 -9.58 11.63 1.85
CA PHE A 148 -8.17 11.35 1.60
C PHE A 148 -7.55 10.67 2.81
N THR A 149 -6.80 9.60 2.55
CA THR A 149 -6.07 8.86 3.57
C THR A 149 -4.63 8.64 3.16
N GLU A 150 -3.83 8.22 4.13
CA GLU A 150 -2.48 7.74 3.87
C GLU A 150 -2.52 6.63 2.81
N ALA A 151 -1.55 6.64 1.89
CA ALA A 151 -1.39 5.56 0.92
C ALA A 151 -1.32 4.20 1.63
N ASP A 152 -1.75 3.13 0.97
CA ASP A 152 -1.61 1.77 1.48
C ASP A 152 -0.40 1.02 0.91
N ALA A 153 0.28 1.60 -0.07
CA ALA A 153 1.52 1.09 -0.65
C ALA A 153 2.55 2.24 -0.83
N PRO A 154 3.85 1.97 -0.68
CA PRO A 154 4.90 3.00 -0.70
C PRO A 154 5.09 3.66 -2.08
N GLU A 155 4.70 3.00 -3.16
CA GLU A 155 4.83 3.51 -4.54
C GLU A 155 3.70 4.45 -4.96
N MET A 156 2.67 4.63 -4.12
CA MET A 156 1.55 5.52 -4.45
C MET A 156 1.98 6.98 -4.33
N LEU A 157 1.58 7.78 -5.30
CA LEU A 157 1.86 9.21 -5.35
C LEU A 157 0.91 9.98 -4.44
N ALA A 158 1.39 11.09 -3.88
CA ALA A 158 0.54 12.04 -3.19
C ALA A 158 -0.47 12.67 -4.16
N LEU A 159 -1.77 12.58 -3.85
CA LEU A 159 -2.80 13.28 -4.62
C LEU A 159 -2.96 14.70 -4.09
N ALA A 160 -3.08 15.68 -4.98
CA ALA A 160 -3.49 17.04 -4.64
C ALA A 160 -5.01 17.10 -4.56
N PRO A 161 -5.62 17.29 -3.37
CA PRO A 161 -7.06 17.46 -3.26
C PRO A 161 -7.54 18.72 -4.01
N ILE A 162 -8.65 18.58 -4.76
CA ILE A 162 -9.32 19.66 -5.48
C ILE A 162 -10.72 19.78 -4.89
N GLY A 163 -11.03 20.93 -4.28
CA GLY A 163 -12.30 21.16 -3.61
C GLY A 163 -12.16 21.97 -2.33
N GLU A 164 -13.18 21.91 -1.48
CA GLU A 164 -13.21 22.58 -0.18
C GLU A 164 -12.85 21.61 0.95
N MET A 165 -11.84 21.94 1.75
CA MET A 165 -11.46 21.11 2.89
C MET A 165 -12.45 21.31 4.04
N VAL A 166 -13.16 20.24 4.41
CA VAL A 166 -14.13 20.24 5.50
C VAL A 166 -13.45 19.95 6.83
N THR A 167 -12.57 18.92 6.87
CA THR A 167 -11.79 18.59 8.07
C THR A 167 -10.39 18.08 7.72
N ASN A 168 -9.41 18.42 8.55
CA ASN A 168 -8.06 17.85 8.51
C ASN A 168 -7.70 17.18 9.83
N ALA A 169 -7.77 15.85 9.88
CA ALA A 169 -7.34 15.05 11.02
C ALA A 169 -5.85 14.65 10.96
N ASN A 170 -5.10 15.13 9.97
CA ASN A 170 -3.65 14.93 9.84
C ASN A 170 -2.92 16.24 9.49
N PRO A 171 -2.95 17.26 10.36
CA PRO A 171 -2.36 18.57 10.09
C PRO A 171 -0.83 18.55 9.98
N THR A 172 -0.17 17.50 10.48
CA THR A 172 1.28 17.34 10.38
C THR A 172 1.72 16.71 9.06
N GLY A 173 0.87 15.87 8.46
CA GLY A 173 1.15 15.19 7.20
C GLY A 173 0.55 15.87 5.97
N TYR A 174 -0.40 16.79 6.16
CA TYR A 174 -1.01 17.56 5.10
C TYR A 174 -1.34 18.98 5.56
N ASP A 175 -0.81 19.95 4.83
CA ASP A 175 -1.16 21.36 4.94
C ASP A 175 -1.75 21.82 3.60
N PRO A 176 -3.03 22.22 3.53
CA PRO A 176 -3.66 22.63 2.28
C PRO A 176 -3.00 23.90 1.74
N VAL A 177 -2.38 23.79 0.57
CA VAL A 177 -1.73 24.93 -0.09
C VAL A 177 -2.76 25.88 -0.71
N LYS A 178 -3.87 25.32 -1.23
CA LYS A 178 -4.84 26.06 -2.03
C LYS A 178 -6.21 25.39 -2.01
N THR A 179 -7.25 26.20 -2.17
CA THR A 179 -8.64 25.75 -2.33
C THR A 179 -9.06 25.95 -3.78
N PHE A 180 -9.78 24.97 -4.32
CA PHE A 180 -10.33 24.99 -5.67
C PHE A 180 -11.83 24.73 -5.61
N GLU A 181 -12.57 25.12 -6.65
CA GLU A 181 -13.96 24.67 -6.80
C GLU A 181 -13.99 23.15 -7.00
N GLY A 182 -14.86 22.44 -6.27
CA GLY A 182 -14.92 20.99 -6.25
C GLY A 182 -15.71 20.45 -5.05
N PRO A 183 -15.72 19.13 -4.84
CA PRO A 183 -16.44 18.54 -3.72
C PRO A 183 -15.85 18.92 -2.36
N GLY A 184 -16.65 18.79 -1.31
CA GLY A 184 -16.13 18.78 0.05
C GLY A 184 -15.23 17.57 0.27
N TYR A 185 -14.07 17.78 0.91
CA TYR A 185 -13.14 16.70 1.23
C TYR A 185 -12.64 16.72 2.67
N HIS A 186 -12.29 15.53 3.15
CA HIS A 186 -11.73 15.28 4.46
C HIS A 186 -10.35 14.67 4.32
N VAL A 187 -9.43 15.00 5.24
CA VAL A 187 -8.16 14.28 5.39
C VAL A 187 -8.21 13.50 6.68
N ALA A 188 -8.06 12.18 6.59
CA ALA A 188 -8.10 11.28 7.73
C ALA A 188 -6.79 11.33 8.54
N GLU A 189 -6.85 10.84 9.77
CA GLU A 189 -5.67 10.66 10.62
C GLU A 189 -4.63 9.75 9.95
N ALA A 190 -3.35 10.04 10.23
CA ALA A 190 -2.26 9.19 9.76
C ALA A 190 -2.40 7.76 10.31
N THR A 191 -2.29 6.76 9.44
CA THR A 191 -2.28 5.35 9.88
C THR A 191 -0.89 4.96 10.38
N THR A 192 0.15 5.41 9.69
CA THR A 192 1.56 5.19 10.03
C THR A 192 2.37 6.47 10.08
N GLY A 193 1.96 7.51 9.33
CA GLY A 193 2.67 8.80 9.27
C GLY A 193 3.95 8.76 8.43
N VAL A 194 4.15 7.68 7.67
CA VAL A 194 5.38 7.44 6.88
C VAL A 194 5.14 7.60 5.38
N ARG A 195 3.89 7.50 4.93
CA ARG A 195 3.49 7.61 3.53
C ARG A 195 2.70 8.90 3.27
N PRO A 196 2.49 9.29 2.01
CA PRO A 196 1.75 10.51 1.70
C PRO A 196 0.37 10.51 2.33
N ALA A 197 0.02 11.58 3.05
CA ALA A 197 -1.24 11.74 3.78
C ALA A 197 -2.49 11.73 2.87
N THR A 198 -2.30 12.01 1.58
CA THR A 198 -3.35 12.06 0.55
C THR A 198 -3.10 11.06 -0.59
N GLY A 199 -2.33 10.00 -0.35
CA GLY A 199 -1.98 9.03 -1.39
C GLY A 199 -3.10 8.05 -1.80
N LEU A 200 -4.23 8.08 -1.09
CA LEU A 200 -5.43 7.30 -1.42
C LEU A 200 -6.67 8.18 -1.23
N ALA A 201 -7.52 8.22 -2.25
CA ALA A 201 -8.84 8.85 -2.15
C ALA A 201 -9.93 7.78 -2.00
N ARG A 202 -10.82 7.95 -1.04
CA ARG A 202 -12.04 7.16 -0.85
C ARG A 202 -13.24 8.03 -1.21
N VAL A 203 -13.90 7.69 -2.31
CA VAL A 203 -15.10 8.40 -2.77
C VAL A 203 -16.31 7.66 -2.23
N LEU A 204 -17.09 8.31 -1.37
CA LEU A 204 -18.27 7.74 -0.73
C LEU A 204 -19.42 7.70 -1.73
N LEU A 205 -19.97 6.51 -1.97
CA LEU A 205 -21.02 6.30 -2.96
C LEU A 205 -22.05 5.30 -2.42
N ALA A 206 -23.31 5.44 -2.84
CA ALA A 206 -24.34 4.49 -2.44
C ALA A 206 -24.06 3.08 -3.01
N PRO A 207 -24.44 2.00 -2.29
CA PRO A 207 -24.28 0.64 -2.78
C PRO A 207 -24.92 0.43 -4.16
N GLY A 208 -24.24 -0.29 -5.06
CA GLY A 208 -24.73 -0.56 -6.41
C GLY A 208 -24.66 0.62 -7.38
N THR A 209 -24.18 1.79 -6.96
CA THR A 209 -23.95 2.94 -7.86
C THR A 209 -22.98 2.56 -8.97
N GLN A 210 -23.24 3.01 -10.20
CA GLN A 210 -22.32 2.83 -11.31
C GLN A 210 -21.10 3.73 -11.12
N VAL A 211 -19.92 3.15 -11.23
CA VAL A 211 -18.64 3.86 -11.09
C VAL A 211 -18.12 4.16 -12.48
N THR A 212 -18.05 5.44 -12.85
CA THR A 212 -17.52 5.87 -14.14
C THR A 212 -16.02 6.09 -14.09
N SER A 213 -15.36 6.09 -15.24
CA SER A 213 -13.92 6.32 -15.30
C SER A 213 -13.58 7.74 -14.82
N PRO A 214 -12.63 7.90 -13.89
CA PRO A 214 -12.22 9.23 -13.39
C PRO A 214 -11.39 10.02 -14.41
N LEU A 215 -10.97 9.38 -15.51
CA LEU A 215 -10.15 9.96 -16.57
C LEU A 215 -10.37 9.24 -17.91
N THR A 216 -9.82 9.80 -18.99
CA THR A 216 -9.77 9.16 -20.30
C THR A 216 -8.47 8.41 -20.48
N GLY A 217 -8.52 7.16 -20.93
CA GLY A 217 -7.35 6.30 -21.03
C GLY A 217 -7.64 4.90 -21.55
N THR A 218 -6.64 4.03 -21.41
CA THR A 218 -6.71 2.61 -21.78
C THR A 218 -6.68 1.73 -20.54
N VAL A 219 -7.56 0.74 -20.46
CA VAL A 219 -7.54 -0.27 -19.39
C VAL A 219 -6.36 -1.21 -19.59
N VAL A 220 -5.47 -1.31 -18.59
CA VAL A 220 -4.26 -2.14 -18.65
C VAL A 220 -4.31 -3.35 -17.72
N ALA A 221 -5.19 -3.35 -16.71
CA ALA A 221 -5.44 -4.52 -15.87
C ALA A 221 -6.86 -4.51 -15.30
N VAL A 222 -7.44 -5.70 -15.13
CA VAL A 222 -8.71 -5.95 -14.46
C VAL A 222 -8.55 -7.21 -13.62
N ASP A 223 -8.40 -7.05 -12.30
CA ASP A 223 -8.09 -8.16 -11.40
C ASP A 223 -9.11 -8.29 -10.27
N GLU A 224 -9.51 -9.53 -9.97
CA GLU A 224 -10.25 -9.86 -8.75
C GLU A 224 -9.26 -10.06 -7.59
N TYR A 225 -9.61 -9.56 -6.39
CA TYR A 225 -8.83 -9.76 -5.18
C TYR A 225 -9.74 -9.95 -3.95
N SER A 226 -9.21 -10.62 -2.94
CA SER A 226 -9.90 -10.78 -1.65
C SER A 226 -9.72 -9.52 -0.81
N ALA A 227 -10.81 -8.90 -0.42
CA ALA A 227 -10.84 -7.82 0.54
C ALA A 227 -10.61 -8.35 1.97
N ALA A 228 -10.14 -7.48 2.87
CA ALA A 228 -9.83 -7.84 4.25
C ALA A 228 -11.06 -8.33 5.04
N ASP A 229 -12.26 -7.95 4.61
CA ASP A 229 -13.54 -8.41 5.19
C ASP A 229 -14.01 -9.75 4.61
N GLY A 230 -13.19 -10.43 3.81
CA GLY A 230 -13.50 -11.72 3.19
C GLY A 230 -14.36 -11.64 1.93
N GLY A 231 -14.81 -10.44 1.52
CA GLY A 231 -15.49 -10.25 0.25
C GLY A 231 -14.53 -10.27 -0.95
N ARG A 232 -15.05 -10.49 -2.15
CA ARG A 232 -14.28 -10.36 -3.40
C ARG A 232 -14.56 -9.01 -4.03
N ASP A 233 -13.50 -8.29 -4.33
CA ASP A 233 -13.53 -6.99 -5.00
C ASP A 233 -12.72 -7.05 -6.29
N TRP A 234 -13.02 -6.11 -7.17
CA TRP A 234 -12.29 -5.92 -8.41
C TRP A 234 -11.49 -4.62 -8.35
N ARG A 235 -10.33 -4.63 -9.00
CA ARG A 235 -9.58 -3.44 -9.36
C ARG A 235 -9.50 -3.32 -10.88
N VAL A 236 -9.66 -2.10 -11.37
CA VAL A 236 -9.43 -1.70 -12.75
C VAL A 236 -8.27 -0.72 -12.75
N VAL A 237 -7.28 -0.96 -13.60
CA VAL A 237 -6.13 -0.08 -13.77
C VAL A 237 -6.23 0.57 -15.14
N VAL A 238 -6.20 1.90 -15.17
CA VAL A 238 -6.28 2.71 -16.38
C VAL A 238 -4.95 3.46 -16.54
N GLN A 239 -4.34 3.32 -17.72
CA GLN A 239 -3.25 4.16 -18.16
C GLN A 239 -3.83 5.40 -18.87
N PRO A 240 -3.61 6.62 -18.36
CA PRO A 240 -4.10 7.84 -19.01
C PRO A 240 -3.47 8.06 -20.39
N ASP A 241 -4.26 8.58 -21.34
CA ASP A 241 -3.77 8.82 -22.71
C ASP A 241 -2.63 9.85 -22.78
N ASN A 242 -2.65 10.84 -21.89
CA ASN A 242 -1.64 11.89 -21.80
C ASN A 242 -0.49 11.56 -20.83
N ARG A 243 -0.56 10.44 -20.09
CA ARG A 243 0.41 10.06 -19.06
C ARG A 243 0.66 8.56 -19.04
N ALA A 244 1.40 8.07 -20.05
CA ALA A 244 1.77 6.67 -20.15
C ALA A 244 2.71 6.19 -19.02
N ASP A 245 3.33 7.12 -18.30
CA ASP A 245 4.16 6.90 -17.13
C ASP A 245 3.36 6.69 -15.83
N LEU A 246 2.03 6.77 -15.88
CA LEU A 246 1.15 6.64 -14.71
C LEU A 246 0.11 5.52 -14.88
N HIS A 247 -0.22 4.89 -13.76
CA HIS A 247 -1.35 3.98 -13.62
C HIS A 247 -2.31 4.51 -12.57
N VAL A 248 -3.57 4.70 -12.96
CA VAL A 248 -4.67 5.06 -12.07
C VAL A 248 -5.45 3.82 -11.72
N ILE A 249 -5.53 3.52 -10.42
CA ILE A 249 -6.12 2.29 -9.90
C ILE A 249 -7.45 2.65 -9.27
N VAL A 250 -8.53 2.06 -9.79
CA VAL A 250 -9.89 2.15 -9.23
C VAL A 250 -10.23 0.78 -8.66
N ARG A 251 -10.46 0.68 -7.35
CA ARG A 251 -10.73 -0.60 -6.67
C ARG A 251 -11.91 -0.51 -5.71
N ARG A 252 -12.24 -1.64 -5.06
CA ARG A 252 -13.50 -1.86 -4.32
C ARG A 252 -14.72 -1.88 -5.25
N LEU A 253 -14.50 -2.34 -6.49
CA LEU A 253 -15.56 -2.49 -7.48
C LEU A 253 -16.19 -3.88 -7.42
N GLN A 254 -17.44 -3.97 -7.84
CA GLN A 254 -18.14 -5.19 -8.21
C GLN A 254 -18.43 -5.17 -9.71
N SER A 255 -18.58 -6.36 -10.29
CA SER A 255 -19.09 -6.57 -11.65
C SER A 255 -18.43 -5.64 -12.70
N PRO A 256 -17.11 -5.77 -12.94
CA PRO A 256 -16.44 -4.92 -13.92
C PRO A 256 -17.09 -5.06 -15.29
N THR A 257 -17.26 -3.93 -15.97
CA THR A 257 -17.91 -3.84 -17.29
C THR A 257 -16.93 -3.59 -18.44
N VAL A 258 -15.64 -3.55 -18.11
CA VAL A 258 -14.53 -3.30 -19.03
C VAL A 258 -13.53 -4.45 -19.02
N ALA A 259 -12.74 -4.57 -20.07
CA ALA A 259 -11.65 -5.53 -20.24
C ALA A 259 -10.32 -4.82 -20.53
N VAL A 260 -9.21 -5.56 -20.37
CA VAL A 260 -7.88 -5.06 -20.75
C VAL A 260 -7.85 -4.74 -22.24
N GLY A 261 -7.33 -3.56 -22.58
CA GLY A 261 -7.28 -3.01 -23.93
C GLY A 261 -8.44 -2.06 -24.27
N ASP A 262 -9.51 -2.02 -23.45
CA ASP A 262 -10.64 -1.12 -23.69
C ASP A 262 -10.23 0.35 -23.52
N GLN A 263 -10.80 1.20 -24.36
CA GLN A 263 -10.74 2.65 -24.22
C GLN A 263 -11.85 3.13 -23.28
N VAL A 264 -11.50 3.99 -22.32
CA VAL A 264 -12.45 4.55 -21.35
C VAL A 264 -12.49 6.07 -21.48
N GLY A 265 -13.69 6.64 -21.39
CA GLY A 265 -13.91 8.09 -21.39
C GLY A 265 -14.25 8.60 -19.99
N VAL A 266 -13.65 9.73 -19.60
CA VAL A 266 -13.91 10.41 -18.33
C VAL A 266 -15.40 10.68 -18.12
N GLY A 267 -15.94 10.23 -16.99
CA GLY A 267 -17.35 10.40 -16.63
C GLY A 267 -18.35 9.66 -17.53
N GLN A 268 -17.89 8.92 -18.55
CA GLN A 268 -18.74 8.28 -19.54
C GLN A 268 -18.73 6.77 -19.41
N THR A 269 -17.53 6.17 -19.36
CA THR A 269 -17.41 4.71 -19.35
C THR A 269 -17.60 4.19 -17.94
N VAL A 270 -18.59 3.32 -17.76
CA VAL A 270 -18.77 2.57 -16.51
C VAL A 270 -17.66 1.54 -16.39
N LEU A 271 -16.96 1.53 -15.26
CA LEU A 271 -15.91 0.56 -14.92
C LEU A 271 -16.47 -0.65 -14.15
N GLY A 272 -17.54 -0.43 -13.38
CA GLY A 272 -18.21 -1.43 -12.56
C GLY A 272 -19.22 -0.77 -11.63
N THR A 273 -19.56 -1.45 -10.54
CA THR A 273 -20.48 -0.93 -9.52
C THR A 273 -19.86 -0.90 -8.14
N VAL A 274 -20.38 -0.01 -7.28
CA VAL A 274 -20.03 0.01 -5.86
C VAL A 274 -20.54 -1.25 -5.19
N ARG A 275 -19.75 -1.80 -4.27
CA ARG A 275 -20.12 -2.97 -3.47
C ARG A 275 -21.50 -2.82 -2.84
N SER A 276 -22.28 -3.90 -2.91
CA SER A 276 -23.54 -4.02 -2.17
C SER A 276 -23.29 -4.19 -0.66
N GLY A 277 -24.04 -3.49 0.17
CA GLY A 277 -23.96 -3.57 1.64
C GLY A 277 -23.45 -2.29 2.31
N ASP A 278 -23.40 -2.30 3.64
CA ASP A 278 -22.90 -1.16 4.43
C ASP A 278 -21.38 -1.02 4.32
N ALA A 279 -20.86 0.15 4.70
CA ALA A 279 -19.43 0.37 4.87
C ALA A 279 -18.81 -0.75 5.72
N ALA A 280 -17.67 -1.29 5.29
CA ALA A 280 -16.94 -2.23 6.13
C ALA A 280 -16.56 -1.56 7.47
N PRO A 281 -16.39 -2.29 8.58
CA PRO A 281 -15.94 -1.70 9.84
C PRO A 281 -14.63 -0.91 9.73
N SER A 282 -13.78 -1.23 8.75
CA SER A 282 -12.54 -0.53 8.41
C SER A 282 -12.74 0.74 7.56
N GLU A 283 -13.96 1.02 7.11
CA GLU A 283 -14.34 2.16 6.28
C GLU A 283 -15.25 3.16 7.03
N GLN A 284 -15.37 3.03 8.36
CA GLN A 284 -16.19 3.90 9.20
C GLN A 284 -16.02 5.37 8.78
N ASN A 285 -17.13 5.92 8.27
CA ASN A 285 -17.26 7.31 7.85
C ASN A 285 -18.58 7.86 8.38
N SER A 286 -18.68 9.18 8.42
CA SER A 286 -19.84 9.96 8.87
C SER A 286 -21.16 9.52 8.23
N LEU A 287 -21.12 9.04 6.98
CA LEU A 287 -22.31 8.67 6.21
C LEU A 287 -22.64 7.17 6.27
N GLY A 288 -21.76 6.33 6.80
CA GLY A 288 -21.93 4.87 6.79
C GLY A 288 -21.96 4.25 5.38
N LEU A 289 -21.48 4.98 4.36
CA LEU A 289 -21.53 4.53 2.96
C LEU A 289 -20.28 3.73 2.58
N PRO A 290 -20.40 2.75 1.68
CA PRO A 290 -19.23 2.14 1.08
C PRO A 290 -18.47 3.17 0.22
N SER A 291 -17.24 2.81 -0.15
CA SER A 291 -16.38 3.72 -0.90
C SER A 291 -15.64 3.04 -2.04
N VAL A 292 -15.44 3.79 -3.13
CA VAL A 292 -14.51 3.44 -4.20
C VAL A 292 -13.16 4.05 -3.88
N TRP A 293 -12.12 3.25 -4.03
CA TRP A 293 -10.77 3.66 -3.68
C TRP A 293 -9.99 3.98 -4.94
N ILE A 294 -9.43 5.18 -5.01
CA ILE A 294 -8.65 5.67 -6.15
C ILE A 294 -7.25 6.07 -5.69
N SER A 295 -6.25 5.53 -6.36
CA SER A 295 -4.84 5.89 -6.16
C SER A 295 -4.09 5.93 -7.48
N ILE A 296 -2.93 6.60 -7.48
CA ILE A 296 -2.04 6.71 -8.64
C ILE A 296 -0.67 6.17 -8.26
N ARG A 297 -0.06 5.41 -9.16
CA ARG A 297 1.34 5.00 -9.05
C ARG A 297 2.05 5.18 -10.39
N PRO A 298 3.39 5.25 -10.42
CA PRO A 298 4.14 5.13 -11.65
C PRO A 298 3.82 3.82 -12.38
N ALA A 299 3.72 3.88 -13.71
CA ALA A 299 3.73 2.73 -14.58
C ALA A 299 5.14 2.13 -14.52
N MET A 300 5.34 1.15 -13.64
CA MET A 300 6.59 0.38 -13.60
C MET A 300 6.78 -0.27 -14.98
N SER A 301 7.93 -0.07 -15.61
CA SER A 301 8.31 -0.80 -16.82
C SER A 301 8.26 -2.29 -16.54
N GLU A 302 7.76 -3.07 -17.51
CA GLU A 302 7.57 -4.53 -17.49
C GLU A 302 8.82 -5.35 -17.09
N GLU A 303 10.00 -4.72 -16.99
CA GLU A 303 11.29 -5.30 -16.57
C GLU A 303 11.41 -5.59 -15.06
N ALA A 304 10.30 -5.88 -14.37
CA ALA A 304 10.31 -6.17 -12.95
C ALA A 304 9.37 -7.33 -12.54
N ILE A 305 9.22 -8.38 -13.36
CA ILE A 305 8.72 -9.68 -12.86
C ILE A 305 9.45 -10.84 -13.56
N ASP A 306 10.49 -11.37 -12.90
CA ASP A 306 10.44 -12.74 -12.38
C ASP A 306 11.59 -12.96 -11.35
N PRO A 307 11.31 -12.89 -10.03
CA PRO A 307 12.31 -13.23 -9.00
C PRO A 307 12.68 -14.73 -8.98
N TYR A 308 12.07 -15.54 -9.85
CA TYR A 308 12.33 -16.97 -10.04
C TYR A 308 12.68 -17.35 -11.48
N ALA A 309 12.97 -16.39 -12.38
CA ALA A 309 13.42 -16.73 -13.73
C ALA A 309 14.78 -17.43 -13.59
N PRO A 310 14.92 -18.68 -14.07
CA PRO A 310 16.22 -19.32 -14.07
C PRO A 310 17.16 -18.48 -14.91
N ALA A 311 18.32 -18.12 -14.33
CA ALA A 311 19.36 -17.40 -15.05
C ALA A 311 19.61 -18.10 -16.39
N VAL A 312 19.23 -17.44 -17.48
CA VAL A 312 19.49 -17.96 -18.82
C VAL A 312 21.00 -18.00 -18.94
N ALA A 313 21.56 -19.22 -18.89
CA ALA A 313 22.98 -19.42 -19.01
C ALA A 313 23.44 -18.80 -20.33
N ALA A 314 24.33 -17.81 -20.24
CA ALA A 314 25.00 -17.26 -21.40
C ALA A 314 25.81 -18.37 -22.06
N THR A 315 25.24 -18.99 -23.09
CA THR A 315 25.98 -19.86 -24.01
C THR A 315 26.96 -18.97 -24.75
N THR A 316 28.19 -18.96 -24.24
CA THR A 316 29.35 -18.46 -24.99
C THR A 316 29.60 -19.46 -26.10
N ALA A 317 29.13 -19.16 -27.31
CA ALA A 317 29.61 -19.82 -28.51
C ALA A 317 31.02 -19.28 -28.79
N ALA A 318 32.04 -20.04 -28.39
CA ALA A 318 33.40 -19.84 -28.88
C ALA A 318 33.49 -20.40 -30.31
N SER A 319 34.02 -19.58 -31.21
CA SER A 319 34.53 -19.96 -32.52
C SER A 319 35.85 -20.72 -32.40
#